data_AF-A0A819YS08-F1
#
_entry.id   AF-A0A819YS08-F1
#
_cell.length_a   1.000
_cell.length_b   1.000
_cell.length_c   1.000
_cell.angle_alpha   90.00
_cell.angle_beta   90.00
_cell.angle_gamma   90.00
#
_symmetry.space_group_name_H-M   'P 1'
#
loop_
_entity.id
_entity.type
_entity.pdbx_description
1 polymer ?
#
loop_
_entity_poly.entity_id
_entity_poly.type
_entity_poly.pdbx_seq_one_letter_code
_entity_poly.pdbx_strand_id
1 'polypeptide(L)'
;MFNLQVSLAVVEASFNRLCSIVYHTKPFLRTKRWAIICIVSQWTIGIILTIPTISFNELICGLQLWRRIYKFVVIVIIPSIICLINNMMIFKYVHSSTNRIQTSLENAKNNQHQHISRRDLHLLRHMIVMFCIFVVGWSPIYLYVIFVNVTSITSTIVSMFILLALLSLLVDISNLFLYNHELRRYFREKIFHRH
;
A
#
# COMPACT_ATOMS: atom_id res chain seq x y z
N MET A 1 7.71 -15.71 -0.62
CA MET A 1 8.53 -14.51 -0.37
C MET A 1 8.02 -13.30 -1.15
N PHE A 2 7.76 -13.41 -2.46
CA PHE A 2 7.24 -12.31 -3.29
C PHE A 2 5.96 -11.63 -2.75
N ASN A 3 4.95 -12.39 -2.33
CA ASN A 3 3.69 -11.78 -1.87
C ASN A 3 3.84 -10.93 -0.60
N LEU A 4 4.79 -11.27 0.28
CA LEU A 4 5.09 -10.48 1.47
C LEU A 4 5.68 -9.12 1.07
N GLN A 5 6.56 -9.10 0.06
CA GLN A 5 7.17 -7.87 -0.43
C GLN A 5 6.15 -6.92 -1.05
N VAL A 6 5.18 -7.45 -1.82
CA VAL A 6 4.09 -6.63 -2.37
C VAL A 6 3.33 -5.93 -1.24
N SER A 7 2.96 -6.68 -0.20
CA SER A 7 2.21 -6.09 0.91
C SER A 7 3.01 -5.09 1.74
N LEU A 8 4.29 -5.36 1.99
CA LEU A 8 5.16 -4.44 2.73
C LEU A 8 5.42 -3.17 1.92
N ALA A 9 5.51 -3.25 0.59
CA ALA A 9 5.63 -2.09 -0.29
C ALA A 9 4.42 -1.16 -0.22
N VAL A 10 3.20 -1.71 -0.10
CA VAL A 10 1.98 -0.91 0.11
C VAL A 10 2.04 -0.16 1.45
N VAL A 11 2.50 -0.83 2.51
CA VAL A 11 2.69 -0.22 3.84
C VAL A 11 3.74 0.88 3.78
N GLU A 12 4.88 0.61 3.15
CA GLU A 12 5.97 1.56 3.01
C GLU A 12 5.52 2.81 2.22
N ALA A 13 4.85 2.62 1.09
CA ALA A 13 4.31 3.72 0.29
C ALA A 13 3.34 4.59 1.13
N SER A 14 2.49 3.95 1.93
CA SER A 14 1.57 4.64 2.84
C SER A 14 2.29 5.41 3.94
N PHE A 15 3.30 4.79 4.56
CA PHE A 15 4.09 5.40 5.61
C PHE A 15 4.96 6.55 5.11
N ASN A 16 5.69 6.37 4.00
CA ASN A 16 6.48 7.42 3.37
C ASN A 16 5.61 8.63 3.03
N ARG A 17 4.39 8.40 2.57
CA ARG A 17 3.46 9.47 2.29
C ARG A 17 2.94 10.17 3.55
N LEU A 18 2.59 9.43 4.59
CA LEU A 18 2.27 9.99 5.90
C LEU A 18 3.38 10.94 6.35
N CYS A 19 4.64 10.49 6.28
CA CYS A 19 5.82 11.31 6.57
C CYS A 19 5.87 12.58 5.72
N SER A 20 5.65 12.47 4.41
CA SER A 20 5.71 13.62 3.51
C SER A 20 4.59 14.64 3.73
N ILE A 21 3.38 14.22 4.14
CA ILE A 21 2.23 15.12 4.31
C ILE A 21 2.18 15.70 5.73
N VAL A 22 2.18 14.84 6.75
CA VAL A 22 2.00 15.26 8.14
C VAL A 22 3.24 15.98 8.65
N TYR A 23 4.42 15.50 8.29
CA TYR A 23 5.71 16.05 8.73
C TYR A 23 6.40 16.86 7.64
N HIS A 24 5.63 17.62 6.85
CA HIS A 24 6.13 18.46 5.76
C HIS A 24 7.22 19.47 6.20
N THR A 25 7.26 19.83 7.49
CA THR A 25 8.25 20.73 8.09
C THR A 25 9.63 20.11 8.28
N LYS A 26 9.78 18.78 8.17
CA LYS A 26 11.05 18.07 8.32
C LYS A 26 11.62 17.75 6.93
N PRO A 27 12.60 18.52 6.42
CA PRO A 27 13.11 18.35 5.06
C PRO A 27 13.75 16.96 4.84
N PHE A 28 14.33 16.37 5.90
CA PHE A 28 14.93 15.04 5.87
C PHE A 28 13.98 13.96 5.33
N LEU A 29 12.70 13.98 5.75
CA LEU A 29 11.70 12.98 5.37
C LEU A 29 11.26 13.06 3.90
N ARG A 30 11.66 14.13 3.18
CA ARG A 30 11.39 14.30 1.75
C ARG A 30 12.60 13.98 0.87
N THR A 31 13.73 13.63 1.48
CA THR A 31 14.96 13.33 0.75
C THR A 31 14.92 11.92 0.15
N LYS A 32 15.65 11.72 -0.95
CA LYS A 32 15.87 10.37 -1.52
C LYS A 32 16.53 9.41 -0.53
N ARG A 33 17.33 9.94 0.42
CA ARG A 33 17.98 9.15 1.47
C ARG A 33 16.95 8.50 2.40
N TRP A 34 15.87 9.21 2.74
CA TRP A 34 14.78 8.66 3.54
C TRP A 34 14.11 7.47 2.84
N ALA A 35 13.80 7.60 1.55
CA ALA A 35 13.23 6.50 0.76
C ALA A 35 14.15 5.27 0.74
N ILE A 36 15.47 5.45 0.63
CA ILE A 36 16.43 4.33 0.69
C ILE A 36 16.37 3.64 2.06
N ILE A 37 16.30 4.41 3.15
CA ILE A 37 16.17 3.87 4.52
C ILE A 37 14.88 3.05 4.65
N CYS A 38 13.77 3.57 4.12
CA CYS A 38 12.49 2.86 4.11
C CYS A 38 12.60 1.53 3.37
N ILE A 39 13.16 1.52 2.16
CA ILE A 39 13.34 0.29 1.37
C ILE A 39 14.21 -0.72 2.12
N VAL A 40 15.36 -0.31 2.66
CA VAL A 40 16.24 -1.20 3.44
C VAL A 40 15.50 -1.75 4.66
N SER A 41 14.74 -0.92 5.37
CA SER A 41 13.94 -1.37 6.51
C SER A 41 12.87 -2.37 6.11
N GLN A 42 12.23 -2.20 4.95
CA GLN A 42 11.24 -3.12 4.39
C GLN A 42 11.84 -4.50 4.15
N TRP A 43 13.03 -4.55 3.56
CA TRP A 43 13.74 -5.81 3.31
C TRP A 43 14.11 -6.52 4.62
N THR A 44 14.65 -5.78 5.60
CA THR A 44 15.01 -6.33 6.91
C THR A 44 13.78 -6.90 7.62
N ILE A 45 12.67 -6.14 7.66
CA ILE A 45 11.40 -6.61 8.23
C ILE A 45 10.88 -7.83 7.49
N GLY A 46 10.94 -7.83 6.15
CA GLY A 46 10.55 -8.95 5.32
C GLY A 46 11.33 -10.23 5.64
N ILE A 47 12.65 -10.13 5.81
CA ILE A 47 13.50 -11.26 6.22
C ILE A 47 13.09 -11.78 7.59
N ILE A 48 12.96 -10.90 8.58
CA ILE A 48 12.56 -11.26 9.96
C ILE A 48 11.23 -12.00 9.96
N LEU A 49 10.23 -11.50 9.24
CA LEU A 49 8.90 -12.10 9.15
C LEU A 49 8.88 -13.43 8.37
N THR A 50 9.90 -13.72 7.56
CA THR A 50 10.00 -15.02 6.87
C THR A 50 10.63 -16.11 7.72
N ILE A 51 11.40 -15.78 8.77
CA ILE A 51 12.08 -16.77 9.63
C ILE A 51 11.09 -17.81 10.20
N PRO A 52 9.93 -17.42 10.79
CA PRO A 52 8.94 -18.37 11.29
C PRO A 52 8.28 -19.22 10.20
N THR A 53 8.46 -18.91 8.93
CA THR A 53 7.93 -19.77 7.85
C THR A 53 8.93 -20.81 7.38
N ILE A 54 10.23 -20.58 7.63
CA ILE A 54 11.32 -21.47 7.25
C ILE A 54 11.65 -22.44 8.39
N SER A 55 11.68 -21.96 9.64
CA SER A 55 12.11 -22.78 10.78
C SER A 55 11.11 -23.85 11.21
N PHE A 56 9.82 -23.68 10.89
CA PHE A 56 8.78 -24.66 11.21
C PHE A 56 8.67 -25.68 10.07
N ASN A 57 9.63 -26.61 10.04
CA ASN A 57 9.61 -27.78 9.16
C ASN A 57 8.47 -28.76 9.54
N GLU A 58 8.08 -29.58 8.58
CA GLU A 58 6.80 -30.33 8.48
C GLU A 58 6.51 -31.38 9.57
N LEU A 59 7.29 -31.46 10.65
CA LEU A 59 7.23 -32.57 11.60
C LEU A 59 5.98 -32.61 12.50
N ILE A 60 5.17 -31.54 12.57
CA ILE A 60 3.99 -31.50 13.46
C ILE A 60 2.76 -31.01 12.68
N CYS A 61 1.77 -31.87 12.51
CA CYS A 61 0.56 -31.63 11.72
C CYS A 61 -0.21 -30.35 12.14
N GLY A 62 -0.20 -30.00 13.45
CA GLY A 62 -0.82 -28.77 13.97
C GLY A 62 -0.14 -27.46 13.51
N LEU A 63 1.15 -27.49 13.15
CA LEU A 63 1.88 -26.31 12.68
C LEU A 63 1.43 -25.84 11.30
N GLN A 64 0.78 -26.70 10.50
CA GLN A 64 0.34 -26.34 9.16
C GLN A 64 -0.76 -25.27 9.17
N LEU A 65 -1.77 -25.42 10.04
CA LEU A 65 -2.84 -24.43 10.18
C LEU A 65 -2.29 -23.11 10.74
N TRP A 66 -1.44 -23.19 11.77
CA TRP A 66 -0.78 -22.02 12.34
C TRP A 66 0.02 -21.24 11.29
N ARG A 67 0.80 -21.93 10.45
CA ARG A 67 1.57 -21.31 9.35
C ARG A 67 0.67 -20.60 8.34
N ARG A 68 -0.52 -21.14 8.04
CA ARG A 68 -1.50 -20.52 7.13
C ARG A 68 -2.11 -19.27 7.74
N ILE A 69 -2.52 -19.33 9.01
CA ILE A 69 -3.02 -18.18 9.77
C ILE A 69 -1.95 -17.10 9.88
N TYR A 70 -0.72 -17.47 10.24
CA TYR A 70 0.41 -16.54 10.32
C TYR A 70 0.64 -15.80 9.01
N LYS A 71 0.65 -16.50 7.87
CA LYS A 71 0.79 -15.88 6.55
C LYS A 71 -0.35 -14.90 6.25
N PHE A 72 -1.59 -15.26 6.56
CA PHE A 72 -2.73 -14.37 6.36
C PHE A 72 -2.62 -13.11 7.24
N VAL A 73 -2.28 -13.28 8.51
CA VAL A 73 -2.13 -12.17 9.45
C VAL A 73 -1.01 -11.21 9.00
N VAL A 74 0.15 -11.75 8.63
CA VAL A 74 1.32 -10.95 8.26
C VAL A 74 1.19 -10.30 6.89
N ILE A 75 0.55 -10.97 5.91
CA ILE A 75 0.47 -10.47 4.53
C ILE A 75 -0.79 -9.63 4.30
N VAL A 76 -1.88 -9.87 5.04
CA VAL A 76 -3.14 -9.17 4.80
C VAL A 76 -3.52 -8.30 5.99
N ILE A 77 -3.65 -8.87 7.19
CA ILE A 77 -4.25 -8.17 8.34
C ILE A 77 -3.35 -7.04 8.85
N ILE A 78 -2.09 -7.31 9.19
CA ILE A 78 -1.16 -6.32 9.73
C ILE A 78 -0.96 -5.15 8.73
N PRO A 79 -0.63 -5.41 7.45
CA PRO A 79 -0.53 -4.37 6.44
C PRO A 79 -1.82 -3.55 6.28
N SER A 80 -2.98 -4.21 6.35
CA SER A 80 -4.27 -3.52 6.26
C SER A 80 -4.53 -2.58 7.41
N ILE A 81 -4.24 -3.00 8.64
CA ILE A 81 -4.38 -2.16 9.83
C ILE A 81 -3.43 -0.97 9.75
N ILE A 82 -2.15 -1.18 9.42
CA ILE A 82 -1.17 -0.10 9.34
C ILE A 82 -1.58 0.91 8.25
N CYS A 83 -1.96 0.44 7.07
CA CYS A 83 -2.43 1.30 5.98
C CYS A 83 -3.69 2.09 6.36
N LEU A 84 -4.63 1.46 7.07
CA LEU A 84 -5.83 2.13 7.57
C LEU A 84 -5.47 3.24 8.56
N ILE A 85 -4.61 2.96 9.54
CA ILE A 85 -4.16 3.94 10.54
C ILE A 85 -3.45 5.11 9.83
N ASN A 86 -2.53 4.83 8.91
CA ASN A 86 -1.83 5.87 8.14
C ASN A 86 -2.81 6.73 7.33
N ASN A 87 -3.76 6.12 6.62
CA ASN A 87 -4.77 6.84 5.85
C ASN A 87 -5.68 7.69 6.75
N MET A 88 -6.07 7.18 7.93
CA MET A 88 -6.85 7.92 8.91
C MET A 88 -6.08 9.12 9.48
N MET A 89 -4.79 8.97 9.75
CA MET A 89 -3.93 10.07 10.20
C MET A 89 -3.78 11.15 9.12
N ILE A 90 -3.55 10.76 7.85
CA ILE A 90 -3.48 11.70 6.72
C ILE A 90 -4.83 12.40 6.57
N PHE A 91 -5.95 11.67 6.62
CA PHE A 91 -7.29 12.25 6.50
C PHE A 91 -7.55 13.29 7.60
N LYS A 92 -7.29 12.93 8.87
CA LYS A 92 -7.44 13.84 10.02
C LYS A 92 -6.59 15.09 9.85
N TYR A 93 -5.36 14.94 9.37
CA TYR A 93 -4.46 16.06 9.12
C TYR A 93 -4.97 16.97 8.00
N VAL A 94 -5.34 16.42 6.84
CA VAL A 94 -5.86 17.19 5.69
C VAL A 94 -7.17 17.90 6.06
N HIS A 95 -8.05 17.23 6.79
CA HIS A 95 -9.31 17.82 7.25
C HIS A 95 -9.07 18.96 8.25
N SER A 96 -8.19 18.75 9.25
CA SER A 96 -7.83 19.79 10.21
C SER A 96 -7.19 21.00 9.53
N SER A 97 -6.29 20.78 8.57
CA SER A 97 -5.67 21.85 7.78
C SER A 97 -6.71 22.61 6.93
N THR A 98 -7.66 21.90 6.33
CA THR A 98 -8.73 22.54 5.53
C THR A 98 -9.64 23.41 6.39
N ASN A 99 -10.05 22.93 7.57
CA ASN A 99 -10.89 23.70 8.49
C ASN A 99 -10.17 24.95 9.03
N ARG A 100 -8.85 24.87 9.30
CA ARG A 100 -8.04 26.04 9.70
C ARG A 100 -7.89 27.07 8.59
N ILE A 101 -7.81 26.61 7.34
CA ILE A 101 -7.71 27.51 6.18
C ILE A 101 -9.04 28.21 5.97
N GLN A 102 -10.18 27.54 6.12
CA GLN A 102 -11.50 28.13 5.88
C GLN A 102 -11.82 29.29 6.84
N THR A 103 -11.39 29.20 8.11
CA THR A 103 -11.51 30.30 9.08
C THR A 103 -10.49 31.44 8.88
N SER A 104 -9.41 31.21 8.13
CA SER A 104 -8.43 32.26 7.78
C SER A 104 -8.62 32.83 6.37
N LEU A 105 -9.35 32.15 5.49
CA LEU A 105 -9.66 32.56 4.12
C LEU A 105 -10.73 33.66 4.06
N GLU A 106 -11.61 33.78 5.06
CA GLU A 106 -12.46 34.97 5.22
C GLU A 106 -11.63 36.25 5.38
N ASN A 107 -10.37 36.14 5.84
CA ASN A 107 -9.50 37.27 6.10
C ASN A 107 -8.35 37.46 5.09
N ALA A 108 -8.03 36.50 4.22
CA ALA A 108 -6.87 36.61 3.32
C ALA A 108 -7.11 36.01 1.93
N LYS A 109 -7.24 36.90 0.95
CA LYS A 109 -7.47 36.71 -0.50
C LYS A 109 -6.25 36.10 -1.23
N ASN A 110 -5.63 35.03 -0.73
CA ASN A 110 -4.43 34.41 -1.33
C ASN A 110 -4.67 32.99 -1.87
N ASN A 111 -4.75 32.89 -3.20
CA ASN A 111 -5.12 31.69 -3.98
C ASN A 111 -4.09 30.54 -3.99
N GLN A 112 -2.87 30.71 -3.47
CA GLN A 112 -1.81 29.70 -3.60
C GLN A 112 -1.91 28.52 -2.62
N HIS A 113 -2.43 28.72 -1.41
CA HIS A 113 -2.54 27.62 -0.43
C HIS A 113 -3.70 26.65 -0.71
N GLN A 114 -4.73 27.11 -1.44
CA GLN A 114 -5.89 26.28 -1.77
C GLN A 114 -5.55 25.15 -2.77
N HIS A 115 -4.56 25.37 -3.65
CA HIS A 115 -4.14 24.39 -4.66
C HIS A 115 -3.40 23.18 -4.06
N ILE A 116 -2.62 23.38 -2.99
CA ILE A 116 -1.84 22.31 -2.34
C ILE A 116 -2.79 21.29 -1.66
N SER A 117 -3.82 21.77 -0.95
CA SER A 117 -4.80 20.91 -0.27
C SER A 117 -5.58 20.00 -1.24
N ARG A 118 -5.99 20.52 -2.41
CA ARG A 118 -6.71 19.73 -3.41
C ARG A 118 -5.89 18.57 -3.97
N ARG A 119 -4.60 18.80 -4.25
CA ARG A 119 -3.70 17.75 -4.75
C ARG A 119 -3.52 16.63 -3.72
N ASP A 120 -3.34 16.98 -2.45
CA ASP A 120 -3.11 16.00 -1.39
C ASP A 120 -4.37 15.16 -1.11
N LEU A 121 -5.55 15.77 -1.20
CA LEU A 121 -6.85 15.08 -1.08
C LEU A 121 -7.11 14.14 -2.27
N HIS A 122 -6.83 14.58 -3.50
CA HIS A 122 -6.93 13.72 -4.68
C HIS A 122 -6.01 12.50 -4.56
N LEU A 123 -4.74 12.72 -4.18
CA LEU A 123 -3.81 11.64 -3.93
C LEU A 123 -4.34 10.72 -2.82
N LEU A 124 -4.96 11.24 -1.75
CA LEU A 124 -5.43 10.43 -0.61
C LEU A 124 -6.54 9.49 -1.05
N ARG A 125 -7.51 10.01 -1.82
CA ARG A 125 -8.57 9.21 -2.44
C ARG A 125 -7.98 8.10 -3.30
N HIS A 126 -6.98 8.41 -4.13
CA HIS A 126 -6.30 7.42 -4.97
C HIS A 126 -5.65 6.31 -4.12
N MET A 127 -4.98 6.66 -3.03
CA MET A 127 -4.36 5.67 -2.15
C MET A 127 -5.35 4.78 -1.41
N ILE A 128 -6.50 5.32 -0.99
CA ILE A 128 -7.57 4.52 -0.40
C ILE A 128 -8.10 3.53 -1.43
N VAL A 129 -8.31 3.95 -2.69
CA VAL A 129 -8.75 3.06 -3.77
C VAL A 129 -7.75 1.94 -4.02
N MET A 130 -6.46 2.27 -4.16
CA MET A 130 -5.38 1.28 -4.31
C MET A 130 -5.35 0.29 -3.14
N PHE A 131 -5.50 0.79 -1.92
CA PHE A 131 -5.56 -0.04 -0.74
C PHE A 131 -6.77 -0.99 -0.74
N CYS A 132 -7.96 -0.51 -1.12
CA CYS A 132 -9.14 -1.36 -1.25
C CYS A 132 -8.95 -2.45 -2.32
N ILE A 133 -8.36 -2.09 -3.48
CA ILE A 133 -8.06 -3.04 -4.56
C ILE A 133 -7.07 -4.10 -4.09
N PHE A 134 -6.07 -3.73 -3.30
CA PHE A 134 -5.14 -4.68 -2.67
C PHE A 134 -5.88 -5.63 -1.71
N VAL A 135 -6.67 -5.11 -0.77
CA VAL A 135 -7.38 -5.96 0.23
C VAL A 135 -8.36 -6.91 -0.46
N VAL A 136 -9.17 -6.42 -1.39
CA VAL A 136 -10.14 -7.24 -2.15
C VAL A 136 -9.43 -8.26 -3.03
N GLY A 137 -8.31 -7.90 -3.65
CA GLY A 137 -7.53 -8.78 -4.50
C GLY A 137 -6.90 -9.95 -3.76
N TRP A 138 -6.27 -9.67 -2.61
CA TRP A 138 -5.41 -10.64 -1.93
C TRP A 138 -6.11 -11.42 -0.82
N SER A 139 -7.09 -10.84 -0.13
CA SER A 139 -7.78 -11.49 0.99
C SER A 139 -8.42 -12.85 0.62
N PRO A 140 -9.15 -12.99 -0.51
CA PRO A 140 -9.80 -14.26 -0.86
C PRO A 140 -8.84 -15.44 -1.03
N ILE A 141 -7.65 -15.21 -1.59
CA ILE A 141 -6.63 -16.27 -1.75
C ILE A 141 -6.16 -16.79 -0.39
N TYR A 142 -5.88 -15.89 0.55
CA TYR A 142 -5.36 -16.31 1.85
C TYR A 142 -6.44 -16.88 2.75
N LEU A 143 -7.68 -16.38 2.67
CA LEU A 143 -8.83 -16.99 3.33
C LEU A 143 -9.08 -18.41 2.81
N TYR A 144 -9.01 -18.61 1.49
CA TYR A 144 -9.13 -19.94 0.88
C TYR A 144 -8.13 -20.94 1.48
N VAL A 145 -6.86 -20.56 1.60
CA VAL A 145 -5.82 -21.44 2.15
C VAL A 145 -6.13 -21.87 3.59
N ILE A 146 -6.80 -21.03 4.38
CA ILE A 146 -7.25 -21.36 5.74
C ILE A 146 -8.43 -22.34 5.71
N PHE A 147 -9.40 -22.12 4.82
CA PHE A 147 -10.66 -22.88 4.78
C PHE A 147 -10.66 -24.14 3.90
N VAL A 148 -9.61 -24.39 3.13
CA VAL A 148 -9.51 -25.58 2.26
C VAL A 148 -9.68 -26.91 3.01
N ASN A 149 -9.40 -26.94 4.32
CA ASN A 149 -9.57 -28.13 5.15
C ASN A 149 -11.01 -28.29 5.68
N VAL A 150 -11.85 -27.26 5.57
CA VAL A 150 -13.21 -27.22 6.15
C VAL A 150 -14.29 -27.35 5.06
N THR A 151 -13.98 -26.93 3.84
CA THR A 151 -14.97 -26.82 2.75
C THR A 151 -14.42 -27.39 1.44
N SER A 152 -15.25 -28.13 0.72
CA SER A 152 -14.96 -28.62 -0.64
C SER A 152 -15.13 -27.50 -1.66
N ILE A 153 -14.15 -26.62 -1.73
CA ILE A 153 -14.11 -25.53 -2.70
C ILE A 153 -13.65 -26.08 -4.06
N THR A 154 -14.37 -25.72 -5.12
CA THR A 154 -14.04 -26.17 -6.49
C THR A 154 -12.77 -25.49 -7.01
N SER A 155 -12.02 -26.19 -7.86
CA SER A 155 -10.80 -25.64 -8.50
C SER A 155 -11.08 -24.33 -9.26
N THR A 156 -12.27 -24.20 -9.86
CA THR A 156 -12.72 -22.98 -10.55
C THR A 156 -12.71 -21.74 -9.64
N ILE A 157 -13.20 -21.87 -8.39
CA ILE A 157 -13.23 -20.76 -7.44
C ILE A 157 -11.81 -20.33 -7.08
N VAL A 158 -10.89 -21.28 -6.91
CA VAL A 158 -9.47 -20.99 -6.63
C VAL A 158 -8.85 -20.23 -7.80
N SER A 159 -9.10 -20.65 -9.04
CA SER A 159 -8.63 -19.94 -10.24
C SER A 159 -9.18 -18.52 -10.31
N MET A 160 -10.44 -18.29 -9.92
CA MET A 160 -11.01 -16.94 -9.85
C MET A 160 -10.32 -16.07 -8.80
N PHE A 161 -9.99 -16.62 -7.63
CA PHE A 161 -9.25 -15.86 -6.61
C PHE A 161 -7.84 -15.50 -7.08
N ILE A 162 -7.14 -16.43 -7.73
CA ILE A 162 -5.82 -16.16 -8.32
C ILE A 162 -5.93 -15.06 -9.39
N LEU A 163 -6.90 -15.15 -10.29
CA LEU A 163 -7.15 -14.13 -11.31
C LEU A 163 -7.42 -12.76 -10.67
N LEU A 164 -8.20 -12.71 -9.60
CA LEU A 164 -8.52 -11.49 -8.89
C LEU A 164 -7.27 -10.82 -8.28
N ALA A 165 -6.36 -11.58 -7.69
CA ALA A 165 -5.10 -11.03 -7.19
C ALA A 165 -4.17 -10.56 -8.31
N LEU A 166 -4.13 -11.27 -9.44
CA LEU A 166 -3.36 -10.83 -10.61
C LEU A 166 -3.91 -9.53 -11.20
N LEU A 167 -5.23 -9.40 -11.30
CA LEU A 167 -5.90 -8.17 -11.75
C LEU A 167 -5.63 -7.01 -10.78
N SER A 168 -5.67 -7.26 -9.47
CA SER A 168 -5.32 -6.29 -8.44
C SER A 168 -3.88 -5.76 -8.64
N LEU A 169 -2.93 -6.66 -8.85
CA LEU A 169 -1.52 -6.33 -9.11
C LEU A 169 -1.35 -5.55 -10.43
N LEU A 170 -2.07 -5.93 -11.48
CA LEU A 170 -2.08 -5.23 -12.76
C LEU A 170 -2.60 -3.79 -12.63
N VAL A 171 -3.67 -3.60 -11.86
CA VAL A 171 -4.22 -2.26 -11.57
C VAL A 171 -3.21 -1.43 -10.79
N ASP A 172 -2.52 -2.03 -9.80
CA ASP A 172 -1.51 -1.32 -9.03
C ASP A 172 -0.34 -0.83 -9.90
N ILE A 173 0.16 -1.70 -10.79
CA ILE A 173 1.20 -1.36 -11.77
C ILE A 173 0.69 -0.26 -12.72
N SER A 174 -0.51 -0.43 -13.27
CA SER A 174 -1.10 0.53 -14.20
C SER A 174 -1.24 1.91 -13.55
N ASN A 175 -1.65 1.97 -12.28
CA ASN A 175 -1.75 3.21 -11.53
C ASN A 175 -0.38 3.85 -11.27
N LEU A 176 0.67 3.07 -11.01
CA LEU A 176 2.03 3.59 -10.91
C LEU A 176 2.46 4.31 -12.20
N PHE A 177 2.15 3.72 -13.36
CA PHE A 177 2.43 4.33 -14.66
C PHE A 177 1.56 5.56 -14.95
N LEU A 178 0.25 5.49 -14.68
CA LEU A 178 -0.69 6.56 -15.01
C LEU A 178 -0.50 7.81 -14.15
N TYR A 179 -0.16 7.66 -12.87
CA TYR A 179 -0.10 8.78 -11.94
C TYR A 179 1.29 9.36 -11.74
N ASN A 180 2.34 8.70 -12.21
CA ASN A 180 3.69 9.24 -12.15
C ASN A 180 3.95 10.17 -13.36
N HIS A 181 3.78 11.49 -13.14
CA HIS A 181 4.00 12.51 -14.15
C HIS A 181 5.42 12.47 -14.75
N GLU A 182 6.44 12.27 -13.92
CA GLU A 182 7.84 12.18 -14.37
C GLU A 182 8.05 10.99 -15.30
N LEU A 183 7.46 9.84 -14.97
CA LEU A 183 7.51 8.65 -15.81
C LEU A 183 6.79 8.90 -17.13
N ARG A 184 5.56 9.43 -17.11
CA ARG A 184 4.81 9.75 -18.34
C ARG A 184 5.57 10.73 -19.23
N ARG A 185 6.19 11.74 -18.63
CA ARG A 185 7.02 12.72 -19.33
C ARG A 185 8.24 12.05 -19.95
N TYR A 186 8.97 11.23 -19.19
CA TYR A 186 10.12 10.47 -19.69
C TYR A 186 9.76 9.54 -20.86
N PHE A 187 8.66 8.79 -20.75
CA PHE A 187 8.17 7.92 -21.83
C PHE A 187 7.77 8.74 -23.06
N ARG A 188 7.06 9.86 -22.88
CA ARG A 188 6.70 10.76 -23.98
C ARG A 188 7.93 11.33 -24.68
N GLU A 189 8.90 11.82 -23.93
CA GLU A 189 10.11 12.47 -24.46
C GLU A 189 11.09 11.49 -25.11
N LYS A 190 11.22 10.25 -24.61
CA LYS A 190 12.21 9.30 -25.14
C LYS A 190 11.67 8.28 -26.13
N ILE A 191 10.41 7.85 -25.97
CA ILE A 191 9.83 6.77 -26.78
C ILE A 191 8.95 7.33 -27.89
N PHE A 192 8.14 8.35 -27.61
CA PHE A 192 7.22 8.92 -28.61
C PHE A 192 7.85 10.02 -29.48
N HIS A 193 8.98 10.61 -29.09
CA HIS A 193 9.72 11.60 -29.90
C HIS A 193 10.82 11.00 -30.79
N ARG A 194 10.93 9.66 -30.84
CA ARG A 194 11.87 8.94 -31.73
C ARG A 194 11.23 8.35 -32.99
N HIS A 195 9.97 8.65 -33.23
CA HIS A 195 9.26 8.43 -34.50
C HIS A 195 8.79 9.78 -35.04
#